data_AF-A0A915Z354-F1
#
_entry.id   AF-A0A915Z354-F1
#
_cell.length_a   1.000
_cell.length_b   1.000
_cell.length_c   1.000
_cell.angle_alpha   90.00
_cell.angle_beta   90.00
_cell.angle_gamma   90.00
#
_symmetry.space_group_name_H-M   'P 1'
#
loop_
_entity.id
_entity.type
_entity.pdbx_description
1 polymer ?
#
loop_
_entity_poly.entity_id
_entity_poly.type
_entity_poly.pdbx_seq_one_letter_code
_entity_poly.pdbx_strand_id
1 'polypeptide(L)'
;MEVRLYKSISYTIVDGNNQSNIRLRVGDVINVLEDISDDRETELKTITSYAQIRAIFLHTKDQLQIPFLLLNWFISLGINDSKLGCPRYRLQQLSDQTWRRIYAIKWIDHQPNNHFIHQCRKTGCENGNHDKTNVYYLHNIFYYTAI
;
A
#
# COMPACT_ATOMS: atom_id res chain seq x y z
N MET A 1 0.36 -12.09 -25.63
CA MET A 1 -0.59 -11.69 -24.55
C MET A 1 -0.37 -10.21 -24.29
N GLU A 2 -1.39 -9.37 -24.48
CA GLU A 2 -1.33 -7.94 -24.19
C GLU A 2 -1.90 -7.71 -22.79
N VAL A 3 -1.17 -6.98 -21.94
CA VAL A 3 -1.64 -6.60 -20.60
C VAL A 3 -1.86 -5.09 -20.59
N ARG A 4 -3.07 -4.65 -20.29
CA ARG A 4 -3.41 -3.24 -20.17
C ARG A 4 -3.21 -2.75 -18.74
N LEU A 5 -2.43 -1.69 -18.60
CA LEU A 5 -2.15 -1.03 -17.32
C LEU A 5 -2.98 0.24 -17.21
N TYR A 6 -3.53 0.49 -16.03
CA TYR A 6 -4.39 1.63 -15.73
C TYR A 6 -3.73 2.55 -14.70
N LYS A 7 -3.92 3.85 -14.86
CA LYS A 7 -3.42 4.86 -13.90
C LYS A 7 -4.29 4.96 -12.65
N SER A 8 -5.57 4.63 -12.77
CA SER A 8 -6.53 4.70 -11.68
C SER A 8 -7.71 3.77 -11.92
N ILE A 9 -8.41 3.43 -10.85
CA ILE A 9 -9.68 2.71 -10.85
C ILE A 9 -10.65 3.37 -9.86
N SER A 10 -11.94 3.26 -10.13
CA SER A 10 -12.99 3.71 -9.23
C SER A 10 -14.09 2.68 -9.16
N TYR A 11 -14.64 2.49 -7.97
CA TYR A 11 -15.70 1.53 -7.71
C TYR A 11 -16.52 1.97 -6.49
N THR A 12 -17.73 1.43 -6.38
CA THR A 12 -18.64 1.74 -5.28
C THR A 12 -18.84 0.49 -4.45
N ILE A 13 -18.71 0.63 -3.14
CA ILE A 13 -19.10 -0.40 -2.18
C ILE A 13 -20.50 -0.08 -1.72
N VAL A 14 -21.39 -1.07 -1.82
CA VAL A 14 -22.78 -0.98 -1.40
C VAL A 14 -22.95 -1.88 -0.19
N ASP A 15 -23.36 -1.30 0.93
CA ASP A 15 -23.66 -1.99 2.17
C ASP A 15 -25.05 -1.56 2.67
N GLY A 16 -26.07 -2.35 2.32
CA GLY A 16 -27.46 -1.96 2.50
C GLY A 16 -27.79 -0.65 1.79
N ASN A 17 -28.20 0.36 2.55
CA ASN A 17 -28.48 1.71 2.03
C ASN A 17 -27.25 2.62 1.97
N ASN A 18 -26.10 2.17 2.51
CA ASN A 18 -24.87 2.94 2.51
C ASN A 18 -24.09 2.70 1.22
N GLN A 19 -23.49 3.75 0.69
CA GLN A 19 -22.63 3.69 -0.49
C GLN A 19 -21.35 4.47 -0.25
N SER A 20 -20.21 3.83 -0.54
CA SER A 20 -18.89 4.46 -0.47
C SER A 20 -18.22 4.41 -1.83
N ASN A 21 -17.87 5.57 -2.37
CA ASN A 21 -17.15 5.69 -3.63
C ASN A 21 -15.65 5.69 -3.37
N ILE A 22 -14.95 4.68 -3.88
CA ILE A 22 -13.50 4.55 -3.71
C ILE A 22 -12.83 4.87 -5.04
N ARG A 23 -11.76 5.67 -4.96
CA ARG A 23 -10.87 5.95 -6.08
C ARG A 23 -9.44 5.65 -5.69
N LEU A 24 -8.83 4.73 -6.44
CA LEU A 24 -7.43 4.34 -6.29
C LEU A 24 -6.62 4.79 -7.50
N ARG A 25 -5.36 5.17 -7.26
CA ARG A 25 -4.39 5.57 -8.27
C ARG A 25 -3.07 4.85 -8.04
N VAL A 26 -2.30 4.68 -9.11
CA VAL A 26 -0.90 4.27 -8.98
C VAL A 26 -0.16 5.29 -8.10
N GLY A 27 0.54 4.79 -7.09
CA GLY A 27 1.24 5.59 -6.07
C GLY A 27 0.49 5.73 -4.75
N ASP A 28 -0.83 5.49 -4.71
CA ASP A 28 -1.60 5.52 -3.46
C ASP A 28 -1.09 4.46 -2.49
N VAL A 29 -1.12 4.79 -1.18
CA VAL A 29 -0.77 3.86 -0.11
C VAL A 29 -2.02 3.29 0.52
N ILE A 30 -2.17 1.98 0.43
CA ILE A 30 -3.28 1.21 0.98
C ILE A 30 -2.83 0.44 2.21
N ASN A 31 -3.79 0.07 3.05
CA ASN A 31 -3.63 -0.91 4.10
C ASN A 31 -4.37 -2.20 3.71
N VAL A 32 -3.80 -3.33 4.10
CA VAL A 32 -4.34 -4.66 3.89
C VAL A 32 -4.37 -5.35 5.25
N LEU A 33 -5.53 -5.89 5.62
CA LEU A 33 -5.65 -6.75 6.80
C LEU A 33 -5.13 -8.14 6.43
N GLU A 34 -4.04 -8.56 7.07
CA GLU A 34 -3.48 -9.89 6.91
C GLU A 34 -3.85 -10.75 8.10
N ASP A 35 -4.41 -11.92 7.82
CA ASP A 35 -4.60 -12.97 8.81
C ASP A 35 -3.26 -13.65 9.09
N ILE A 36 -2.84 -13.59 10.35
CA ILE A 36 -1.62 -14.20 10.88
C ILE A 36 -1.93 -15.24 11.95
N SER A 37 -3.19 -15.64 12.10
CA SER A 37 -3.53 -16.76 12.96
C SER A 37 -2.83 -18.02 12.48
N ASP A 38 -2.35 -18.82 13.44
CA ASP A 38 -1.98 -20.21 13.18
C ASP A 38 -3.27 -21.02 13.05
N ASP A 39 -3.30 -22.04 12.19
CA ASP A 39 -4.43 -22.95 11.99
C ASP A 39 -4.91 -23.60 13.32
N ARG A 40 -4.09 -23.54 14.37
CA ARG A 40 -4.36 -24.07 15.72
C ARG A 40 -4.97 -23.06 16.69
N GLU A 41 -5.01 -21.77 16.35
CA GLU A 41 -5.55 -20.72 17.21
C GLU A 41 -7.05 -20.52 16.96
N THR A 42 -7.83 -20.38 18.04
CA THR A 42 -9.28 -20.12 17.97
C THR A 42 -9.63 -18.64 17.80
N GLU A 43 -8.67 -17.74 18.04
CA GLU A 43 -8.84 -16.30 17.90
C GLU A 43 -8.20 -15.80 16.61
N LEU A 44 -8.98 -15.10 15.78
CA LEU A 44 -8.48 -14.49 14.55
C LEU A 44 -7.50 -13.36 14.90
N LYS A 45 -6.22 -13.56 14.60
CA LYS A 45 -5.20 -12.51 14.72
C LYS A 45 -4.97 -11.85 13.37
N THR A 46 -5.29 -10.57 13.28
CA THR A 46 -5.02 -9.78 12.08
C THR A 46 -3.97 -8.72 12.37
N ILE A 47 -3.11 -8.47 11.38
CA ILE A 47 -2.22 -7.32 11.36
C ILE A 47 -2.58 -6.41 10.20
N THR A 48 -2.35 -5.11 10.38
CA THR A 48 -2.45 -4.14 9.30
C THR A 48 -1.10 -4.01 8.62
N SER A 49 -1.01 -4.46 7.37
CA SER A 49 0.12 -4.25 6.50
C SER A 49 -0.14 -3.07 5.56
N TYR A 50 0.91 -2.38 5.13
CA TYR A 50 0.80 -1.23 4.22
C TYR A 50 1.50 -1.50 2.90
N ALA A 51 0.91 -1.04 1.80
CA ALA A 51 1.49 -1.20 0.46
C ALA A 51 1.24 0.02 -0.42
N GLN A 52 2.18 0.28 -1.33
CA GLN A 52 2.00 1.24 -2.41
C GLN A 52 1.48 0.52 -3.66
N ILE A 53 0.47 1.10 -4.33
CA ILE A 53 -0.02 0.62 -5.61
C ILE A 53 1.02 0.91 -6.69
N ARG A 54 1.67 -0.12 -7.22
CA ARG A 54 2.65 -0.02 -8.31
C ARG A 54 1.99 -0.03 -9.68
N ALA A 55 0.96 -0.85 -9.87
CA ALA A 55 0.23 -0.93 -11.11
C ALA A 55 -1.20 -1.44 -10.89
N ILE A 56 -2.09 -1.08 -11.81
CA ILE A 56 -3.47 -1.57 -11.83
C ILE A 56 -3.65 -2.25 -13.19
N PHE A 57 -4.21 -3.46 -13.21
CA PHE A 57 -4.48 -4.20 -14.44
C PHE A 57 -5.77 -5.00 -14.33
N LEU A 58 -6.34 -5.33 -15.47
CA LEU A 58 -7.54 -6.18 -15.54
C LEU A 58 -7.13 -7.58 -15.99
N HIS A 59 -7.72 -8.59 -15.35
CA HIS A 59 -7.70 -9.97 -15.83
C HIS A 59 -9.11 -10.33 -16.29
N THR A 60 -9.23 -10.91 -17.50
CA THR A 60 -10.52 -11.39 -18.01
C THR A 60 -10.62 -12.89 -17.79
N LYS A 61 -11.68 -13.31 -17.09
CA LYS A 61 -12.06 -14.70 -16.92
C LYS A 61 -13.55 -14.83 -17.22
N ASP A 62 -13.93 -15.71 -18.15
CA ASP A 62 -15.34 -15.96 -18.50
C ASP A 62 -16.14 -14.68 -18.80
N GLN A 63 -15.55 -13.78 -19.61
CA GLN A 63 -16.07 -12.44 -19.95
C GLN A 63 -16.12 -11.43 -18.78
N LEU A 64 -15.84 -11.85 -17.54
CA LEU A 64 -15.75 -10.97 -16.39
C LEU A 64 -14.37 -10.31 -16.33
N GLN A 65 -14.35 -8.97 -16.24
CA GLN A 65 -13.13 -8.22 -16.00
C GLN A 65 -12.93 -8.01 -14.50
N ILE A 66 -11.88 -8.63 -13.95
CA ILE A 66 -11.54 -8.53 -12.53
C ILE A 66 -10.30 -7.62 -12.41
N PRO A 67 -10.40 -6.50 -11.69
CA PRO A 67 -9.25 -5.63 -11.43
C PRO A 67 -8.33 -6.19 -10.36
N PHE A 68 -7.04 -6.10 -10.64
CA PHE A 68 -5.94 -6.48 -9.78
C PHE A 68 -4.97 -5.32 -9.56
N LEU A 69 -4.41 -5.29 -8.37
CA LEU A 69 -3.39 -4.36 -7.93
C LEU A 69 -2.06 -5.10 -7.83
N LEU A 70 -1.02 -4.55 -8.45
CA LEU A 70 0.37 -4.92 -8.16
C LEU A 70 0.89 -3.99 -7.06
N LEU A 71 1.40 -4.57 -5.98
CA LEU A 71 1.78 -3.88 -4.76
C LEU A 71 3.28 -3.93 -4.52
N ASN A 72 3.82 -2.84 -3.97
CA ASN A 72 5.11 -2.80 -3.28
C ASN A 72 4.85 -2.63 -1.78
N TRP A 73 5.25 -3.60 -0.96
CA TRP A 73 5.00 -3.56 0.48
C TRP A 73 5.89 -2.58 1.23
N PHE A 74 5.35 -1.96 2.28
CA PHE A 74 6.13 -1.29 3.30
C PHE A 74 6.51 -2.29 4.38
N ILE A 75 7.78 -2.69 4.39
CA ILE A 75 8.34 -3.62 5.37
C ILE A 75 8.69 -2.84 6.63
N SER A 76 8.07 -3.19 7.76
CA SER A 76 8.36 -2.56 9.05
C SER A 76 9.81 -2.81 9.47
N LEU A 77 10.47 -1.77 9.96
CA LEU A 77 11.81 -1.89 10.53
C LEU A 77 11.81 -2.18 12.04
N GLY A 78 10.63 -2.22 12.67
CA GLY A 78 10.49 -2.43 14.12
C GLY A 78 11.07 -1.30 14.98
N ILE A 79 11.36 -0.14 14.38
CA ILE A 79 11.93 1.03 15.06
C ILE A 79 11.19 2.29 14.68
N ASN A 80 11.19 3.27 15.59
CA ASN A 80 10.64 4.60 15.35
C ASN A 80 11.75 5.58 14.96
N ASP A 81 11.38 6.64 14.23
CA ASP A 81 12.24 7.79 14.02
C ASP A 81 12.49 8.50 15.35
N SER A 82 13.74 8.84 15.63
CA SER A 82 14.12 9.40 16.93
C SER A 82 13.64 10.84 17.13
N LYS A 83 13.29 11.56 16.06
CA LYS A 83 12.80 12.94 16.15
C LYS A 83 11.28 13.00 16.15
N LEU A 84 10.66 12.27 15.23
CA LEU A 84 9.21 12.35 15.02
C LEU A 84 8.43 11.27 15.81
N GLY A 85 9.12 10.25 16.32
CA GLY A 85 8.47 9.09 16.94
C GLY A 85 7.68 8.22 15.96
N CYS A 86 7.65 8.56 14.67
CA CYS A 86 6.92 7.84 13.64
C CYS A 86 7.57 6.47 13.34
N PRO A 87 6.77 5.40 13.16
CA PRO A 87 7.28 4.10 12.75
C PRO A 87 8.01 4.16 11.41
N ARG A 88 9.14 3.47 11.32
CA ARG A 88 9.98 3.44 10.11
C ARG A 88 9.71 2.20 9.29
N TYR A 89 9.66 2.41 7.98
CA TYR A 89 9.43 1.37 6.98
C TYR A 89 10.47 1.44 5.88
N ARG A 90 10.63 0.33 5.19
CA ARG A 90 11.34 0.23 3.92
C ARG A 90 10.39 -0.26 2.84
N LEU A 91 10.29 0.45 1.73
CA LEU A 91 9.57 0.00 0.56
C LEU A 91 10.26 -1.23 -0.05
N GLN A 92 9.46 -2.20 -0.41
CA GLN A 92 9.88 -3.44 -1.00
C GLN A 92 10.67 -3.21 -2.30
N GLN A 93 11.78 -3.92 -2.43
CA GLN A 93 12.63 -3.99 -3.61
C GLN A 93 12.40 -5.29 -4.39
N LEU A 94 12.95 -5.36 -5.61
CA LEU A 94 12.87 -6.57 -6.44
C LEU A 94 13.58 -7.78 -5.80
N SER A 95 14.64 -7.53 -5.02
CA SER A 95 15.39 -8.56 -4.29
C SER A 95 14.63 -9.15 -3.09
N ASP A 96 13.60 -8.46 -2.57
CA ASP A 96 12.79 -8.98 -1.47
C ASP A 96 11.88 -10.10 -1.99
N GLN A 97 12.20 -11.35 -1.68
CA GLN A 97 11.37 -12.48 -2.07
C GLN A 97 10.04 -12.46 -1.31
N THR A 98 9.01 -11.83 -1.86
CA THR A 98 7.62 -12.02 -1.40
C THR A 98 6.73 -12.42 -2.57
N TRP A 99 5.98 -13.48 -2.35
CA TRP A 99 5.14 -14.13 -3.34
C TRP A 99 3.76 -13.45 -3.49
N ARG A 100 3.33 -12.68 -2.49
CA ARG A 100 2.03 -12.00 -2.48
C ARG A 100 2.17 -10.54 -2.91
N ARG A 101 2.24 -10.28 -4.21
CA ARG A 101 2.28 -8.90 -4.75
C ARG A 101 1.05 -8.52 -5.57
N ILE A 102 0.20 -9.48 -5.91
CA ILE A 102 -0.98 -9.28 -6.74
C ILE A 102 -2.23 -9.48 -5.88
N TYR A 103 -3.07 -8.44 -5.79
CA TYR A 103 -4.27 -8.43 -4.96
C TYR A 103 -5.49 -8.10 -5.80
N ALA A 104 -6.56 -8.88 -5.66
CA ALA A 104 -7.86 -8.49 -6.21
C ALA A 104 -8.38 -7.25 -5.48
N ILE A 105 -9.04 -6.33 -6.20
CA ILE A 105 -9.51 -5.08 -5.59
C ILE A 105 -10.48 -5.28 -4.42
N LYS A 106 -11.15 -6.45 -4.37
CA LYS A 106 -12.14 -6.80 -3.34
C LYS A 106 -11.62 -6.71 -1.90
N TRP A 107 -10.30 -6.73 -1.73
CA TRP A 107 -9.65 -6.61 -0.42
C TRP A 107 -9.50 -5.17 0.07
N ILE A 108 -9.89 -4.18 -0.74
CA ILE A 108 -9.86 -2.76 -0.39
C ILE A 108 -11.29 -2.27 -0.24
N ASP A 109 -11.71 -2.08 1.01
CA ASP A 109 -13.08 -1.80 1.40
C ASP A 109 -13.33 -0.34 1.85
N HIS A 110 -12.30 0.51 1.79
CA HIS A 110 -12.39 1.92 2.16
C HIS A 110 -11.45 2.80 1.31
N GLN A 111 -11.71 4.10 1.31
CA GLN A 111 -10.80 5.06 0.70
C GLN A 111 -9.49 5.09 1.50
N PRO A 112 -8.33 4.83 0.88
CA PRO A 112 -7.06 4.84 1.60
C PRO A 112 -6.76 6.21 2.20
N ASN A 113 -6.30 6.21 3.45
CA ASN A 113 -5.93 7.41 4.19
C ASN A 113 -4.59 7.21 4.94
N ASN A 114 -3.63 6.58 4.26
CA ASN A 114 -2.32 6.27 4.84
C ASN A 114 -1.28 7.28 4.36
N HIS A 115 -0.61 7.94 5.30
CA HIS A 115 0.38 8.97 5.00
C HIS A 115 1.79 8.45 5.22
N PHE A 116 2.48 8.13 4.13
CA PHE A 116 3.89 7.77 4.16
C PHE A 116 4.74 8.90 3.63
N ILE A 117 5.76 9.30 4.40
CA ILE A 117 6.70 10.36 4.05
C ILE A 117 8.03 9.72 3.67
N HIS A 118 8.59 10.10 2.52
CA HIS A 118 9.92 9.64 2.12
C HIS A 118 10.97 10.15 3.11
N GLN A 119 11.74 9.23 3.70
CA GLN A 119 12.76 9.57 4.69
C GLN A 119 14.07 9.93 3.98
N CYS A 120 14.13 11.13 3.41
CA CYS A 120 15.35 11.69 2.86
C CYS A 120 16.46 11.76 3.93
N ARG A 121 17.56 11.03 3.77
CA ARG A 121 18.78 11.32 4.55
C ARG A 121 19.40 12.61 4.02
N LYS A 122 20.13 13.33 4.88
CA LYS A 122 20.62 14.72 4.73
C LYS A 122 21.15 15.16 3.35
N THR A 123 21.58 14.27 2.46
CA THR A 123 22.13 14.60 1.13
C THR A 123 21.18 14.32 -0.03
N GLY A 124 20.01 13.71 0.23
CA GLY A 124 19.17 13.11 -0.82
C GLY A 124 17.94 13.91 -1.22
N CYS A 125 17.69 15.08 -0.61
CA CYS A 125 16.55 15.93 -0.90
C CYS A 125 16.94 17.41 -0.90
N GLU A 126 17.61 17.84 -1.97
CA GLU A 126 17.92 19.25 -2.24
C GLU A 126 16.99 19.75 -3.38
N ASN A 127 16.28 20.86 -3.15
CA ASN A 127 15.43 21.52 -4.15
C ASN A 127 14.37 20.60 -4.82
N GLY A 128 13.76 19.67 -4.05
CA GLY A 128 12.75 18.74 -4.56
C GLY A 128 13.32 17.57 -5.37
N ASN A 129 14.64 17.45 -5.50
CA ASN A 129 15.26 16.24 -6.06
C ASN A 129 15.39 15.18 -4.98
N HIS A 130 14.60 14.11 -5.12
CA HIS A 130 14.64 12.97 -4.22
C HIS A 130 15.58 11.89 -4.76
N ASP A 131 16.43 11.32 -3.88
CA ASP A 131 17.13 10.07 -4.16
C ASP A 131 16.10 8.95 -4.37
N LYS A 132 15.86 8.60 -5.62
CA LYS A 132 14.91 7.54 -6.03
C LYS A 132 15.36 6.14 -5.64
N THR A 133 16.62 5.96 -5.24
CA THR A 133 17.15 4.69 -4.72
C THR A 133 16.88 4.51 -3.23
N ASN A 134 16.63 5.61 -2.52
CA ASN A 134 16.23 5.57 -1.12
C ASN A 134 14.81 4.99 -1.00
N VAL A 135 14.72 3.86 -0.33
CA VAL A 135 13.47 3.12 -0.11
C VAL A 135 12.92 3.30 1.30
N TYR A 136 13.46 4.20 2.12
CA TYR A 136 13.02 4.39 3.50
C TYR A 136 11.90 5.42 3.60
N TYR A 137 10.90 5.11 4.43
CA TYR A 137 9.72 5.93 4.65
C TYR A 137 9.35 5.96 6.13
N LEU A 138 8.65 7.03 6.53
CA LEU A 138 8.02 7.18 7.83
C LEU A 138 6.51 7.06 7.68
N HIS A 139 5.86 6.24 8.50
CA HIS A 139 4.41 6.26 8.60
C HIS A 139 3.99 7.44 9.49
N ASN A 140 3.45 8.48 8.87
CA ASN A 140 3.07 9.72 9.51
C ASN A 140 1.70 9.58 10.20
N ILE A 141 1.71 9.02 11.40
CA ILE A 141 0.52 8.83 12.23
C ILE A 141 -0.04 10.15 12.80
N PHE A 142 0.73 11.24 12.72
CA PHE A 142 0.36 12.55 13.27
C PHE A 142 -0.04 13.57 12.19
N TYR A 143 -0.06 13.17 10.91
CA TYR A 143 -0.43 14.02 9.78
C TYR A 143 0.42 15.32 9.63
N TYR A 144 1.63 15.37 10.20
CA TYR A 144 2.52 16.51 10.01
C TYR A 144 3.00 16.61 8.56
N THR A 145 3.09 17.82 8.02
CA THR A 145 3.81 18.04 6.76
C THR A 145 5.31 17.99 7.07
N ALA A 146 6.05 17.05 6.48
CA ALA A 146 7.52 17.11 6.57
C ALA A 146 8.00 18.31 5.73
N ILE A 147 8.77 19.18 6.38
CA ILE A 147 9.45 20.34 5.78
C ILE A 147 10.79 19.88 5.20
#